data_AF-A0A2S7R205-F1
#
_entry.id   AF-A0A2S7R205-F1
#
_cell.length_a   1.000
_cell.length_b   1.000
_cell.length_c   1.000
_cell.angle_alpha   90.00
_cell.angle_beta   90.00
_cell.angle_gamma   90.00
#
_symmetry.space_group_name_H-M   'P 1'
#
loop_
_entity.id
_entity.type
_entity.pdbx_description
1 polymer ?
#
loop_
_entity_poly.entity_id
_entity_poly.type
_entity_poly.pdbx_seq_one_letter_code
_entity_poly.pdbx_strand_id
1 'polypeptide(L)'
;MVSFLLLCPLSLLLFTSHAFQTYNLDTRYEGPDFFDGWNFFTIYMKFHRSEAASNVEFAFRSLIQRMDLSHDASSAGILGKNGYGPAYMGVDHTNILDPAGPGRKSLRISSKKSWTHGLFIADIVHMPGSICGTWPACKYYA
;
A
#
# COMPACT_ATOMS: atom_id res chain seq x y z
N MET A 1 15.55 -78.39 -16.87
CA MET A 1 14.87 -77.47 -15.92
C MET A 1 15.31 -76.06 -16.28
N VAL A 2 14.45 -75.30 -16.95
CA VAL A 2 14.77 -73.97 -17.48
C VAL A 2 14.51 -72.95 -16.39
N SER A 3 15.58 -72.30 -15.91
CA SER A 3 15.51 -71.25 -14.91
C SER A 3 15.07 -69.94 -15.58
N PHE A 4 13.86 -69.49 -15.30
CA PHE A 4 13.38 -68.16 -15.69
C PHE A 4 13.64 -67.18 -14.55
N LEU A 5 14.67 -66.35 -14.71
CA LEU A 5 14.92 -65.18 -13.87
C LEU A 5 13.83 -64.14 -14.17
N LEU A 6 12.87 -64.01 -13.25
CA LEU A 6 11.86 -62.95 -13.26
C LEU A 6 12.53 -61.64 -12.83
N LEU A 7 12.98 -60.83 -13.80
CA LEU A 7 13.35 -59.44 -13.58
C LEU A 7 12.07 -58.60 -13.47
N CYS A 8 11.63 -58.35 -12.24
CA CYS A 8 10.61 -57.33 -11.95
C CYS A 8 11.27 -55.95 -12.18
N PRO A 9 10.83 -55.13 -13.15
CA PRO A 9 11.31 -53.76 -13.22
C PRO A 9 10.66 -53.02 -12.06
N LEU A 10 11.42 -52.82 -10.99
CA LEU A 10 11.06 -51.93 -9.90
C LEU A 10 11.03 -50.51 -10.50
N SER A 11 9.89 -50.12 -11.08
CA SER A 11 9.65 -48.76 -11.51
C SER A 11 9.64 -47.90 -10.25
N LEU A 12 10.76 -47.25 -9.98
CA LEU A 12 10.89 -46.27 -8.93
C LEU A 12 10.00 -45.08 -9.33
N LEU A 13 8.76 -45.07 -8.82
CA LEU A 13 7.89 -43.89 -8.89
C LEU A 13 8.59 -42.80 -8.08
N LEU A 14 9.31 -41.92 -8.79
CA LEU A 14 9.78 -40.66 -8.25
C LEU A 14 8.55 -39.82 -7.91
N PHE A 15 8.06 -39.95 -6.67
CA PHE A 15 7.13 -38.99 -6.11
C PHE A 15 7.89 -37.67 -5.97
N THR A 16 7.61 -36.74 -6.88
CA THR A 16 8.06 -35.36 -6.72
C THR A 16 7.33 -34.77 -5.53
N SER A 17 8.02 -34.65 -4.39
CA SER A 17 7.52 -33.89 -3.26
C SER A 17 7.42 -32.43 -3.67
N HIS A 18 6.21 -31.97 -3.93
CA HIS A 18 5.96 -30.55 -4.09
C HIS A 18 6.01 -29.93 -2.70
N ALA A 19 6.98 -29.05 -2.45
CA ALA A 19 6.98 -28.24 -1.24
C ALA A 19 5.72 -27.37 -1.26
N PHE A 20 4.76 -27.68 -0.37
CA PHE A 20 3.56 -26.88 -0.24
C PHE A 20 3.91 -25.61 0.54
N GLN A 21 3.83 -24.46 -0.11
CA GLN A 21 4.10 -23.18 0.54
C GLN A 21 2.82 -22.70 1.23
N THR A 22 2.78 -22.82 2.56
CA THR A 22 1.71 -22.29 3.41
C THR A 22 2.00 -20.85 3.81
N TYR A 23 1.01 -19.97 3.70
CA TYR A 23 1.07 -18.65 4.31
C TYR A 23 0.44 -18.68 5.71
N ASN A 24 1.16 -18.15 6.68
CA ASN A 24 0.62 -17.89 8.02
C ASN A 24 0.35 -16.39 8.17
N LEU A 25 -0.71 -16.04 8.90
CA LEU A 25 -0.99 -14.65 9.21
C LEU A 25 0.11 -14.08 10.10
N ASP A 26 0.84 -13.10 9.57
CA ASP A 26 1.90 -12.41 10.31
C ASP A 26 1.41 -11.10 10.94
N THR A 27 0.68 -10.26 10.18
CA THR A 27 0.20 -8.96 10.65
C THR A 27 -1.19 -8.67 10.12
N ARG A 28 -2.04 -8.09 10.96
CA ARG A 28 -3.39 -7.64 10.61
C ARG A 28 -3.57 -6.19 11.08
N TYR A 29 -3.92 -5.30 10.16
CA TYR A 29 -4.25 -3.91 10.46
C TYR A 29 -5.75 -3.73 10.27
N GLU A 30 -6.49 -3.46 11.34
CA GLU A 30 -7.94 -3.25 11.29
C GLU A 30 -8.46 -2.49 12.52
N GLY A 31 -9.72 -2.04 12.44
CA GLY A 31 -10.42 -1.44 13.57
C GLY A 31 -9.83 -0.10 14.03
N PRO A 32 -10.05 0.26 15.31
CA PRO A 32 -9.61 1.55 15.85
C PRO A 32 -8.09 1.72 15.87
N ASP A 33 -7.36 0.61 15.93
CA ASP A 33 -5.90 0.56 16.04
C ASP A 33 -5.21 0.40 14.67
N PHE A 34 -5.97 0.43 13.56
CA PHE A 34 -5.45 0.28 12.20
C PHE A 34 -4.21 1.15 11.96
N PHE A 35 -4.27 2.42 12.36
CA PHE A 35 -3.22 3.42 12.10
C PHE A 35 -1.99 3.28 13.02
N ASP A 36 -2.05 2.50 14.09
CA ASP A 36 -0.96 2.40 15.06
C ASP A 36 0.25 1.66 14.46
N GLY A 37 0.01 0.83 13.45
CA GLY A 37 1.03 0.15 12.66
C GLY A 37 1.75 1.01 11.61
N TRP A 38 1.41 2.29 11.47
CA TRP A 38 1.85 3.12 10.35
C TRP A 38 2.57 4.39 10.79
N ASN A 39 3.54 4.81 9.98
CA ASN A 39 4.18 6.13 10.06
C ASN A 39 3.47 7.09 9.11
N PHE A 40 3.18 8.30 9.59
CA PHE A 40 2.66 9.39 8.78
C PHE A 40 3.83 10.21 8.23
N PHE A 41 3.87 10.42 6.92
CA PHE A 41 4.92 11.25 6.32
C PHE A 41 4.51 12.71 6.39
N THR A 42 5.31 13.60 6.94
CA THR A 42 5.03 15.05 7.02
C THR A 42 5.76 15.88 5.95
N ILE A 43 6.45 15.23 5.03
CA ILE A 43 7.28 15.90 4.03
C ILE A 43 6.46 16.64 2.97
N TYR A 44 6.81 17.92 2.78
CA TYR A 44 6.48 18.71 1.59
C TYR A 44 7.04 17.99 0.36
N MET A 45 6.17 17.28 -0.36
CA MET A 45 6.59 16.63 -1.59
C MET A 45 6.45 17.60 -2.77
N LYS A 46 7.59 18.05 -3.29
CA LYS A 46 7.70 18.53 -4.67
C LYS A 46 7.89 17.29 -5.54
N PHE A 47 6.82 16.79 -6.17
CA PHE A 47 6.97 15.76 -7.20
C PHE A 47 7.66 16.41 -8.40
N HIS A 48 8.92 16.03 -8.64
CA HIS A 48 9.60 16.29 -9.90
C HIS A 48 9.52 15.03 -10.75
N ARG A 49 8.86 15.12 -11.90
CA ARG A 49 9.07 14.18 -13.00
C ARG A 49 10.40 14.56 -13.65
N SER A 50 11.49 13.84 -13.40
CA SER A 50 12.65 13.98 -14.28
C SER A 50 12.40 13.13 -15.53
N GLU A 51 11.92 13.77 -16.59
CA GLU A 51 12.21 13.28 -17.93
C GLU A 51 13.45 14.00 -18.43
N ALA A 52 14.49 13.21 -18.72
CA ALA A 52 15.59 13.65 -19.53
C ALA A 52 15.06 13.90 -20.95
N ALA A 53 14.62 15.13 -21.25
CA ALA A 53 14.69 15.80 -22.55
C ALA A 53 13.91 17.13 -22.52
N SER A 54 14.63 18.23 -22.77
CA SER A 54 14.13 19.54 -23.25
C SER A 54 12.96 20.19 -22.48
N ASN A 55 13.32 21.03 -21.50
CA ASN A 55 12.78 22.38 -21.27
C ASN A 55 11.25 22.59 -21.23
N VAL A 56 10.48 21.65 -20.70
CA VAL A 56 9.13 21.92 -20.22
C VAL A 56 8.94 21.27 -18.84
N GLU A 57 9.14 22.04 -17.77
CA GLU A 57 8.90 21.59 -16.39
C GLU A 57 7.39 21.54 -16.12
N PHE A 58 6.73 20.43 -16.45
CA PHE A 58 5.39 20.14 -15.94
C PHE A 58 5.51 19.70 -14.48
N ALA A 59 5.66 20.66 -13.58
CA ALA A 59 5.57 20.44 -12.15
C ALA A 59 4.10 20.26 -11.76
N PHE A 60 3.66 19.03 -11.53
CA PHE A 60 2.46 18.81 -10.72
C PHE A 60 2.80 19.23 -9.29
N ARG A 61 2.43 20.47 -8.95
CA ARG A 61 2.46 21.04 -7.60
C ARG A 61 1.37 20.36 -6.75
N SER A 62 1.55 19.06 -6.49
CA SER A 62 0.83 18.34 -5.44
C SER A 62 1.46 18.72 -4.11
N LEU A 63 1.32 19.99 -3.72
CA LEU A 63 1.71 20.39 -2.39
C LEU A 63 0.64 19.83 -1.47
N ILE A 64 1.00 18.75 -0.79
CA ILE A 64 0.16 18.11 0.19
C ILE A 64 0.77 18.48 1.52
N GLN A 65 0.09 19.32 2.30
CA GLN A 65 0.40 19.44 3.71
C GLN A 65 -0.05 18.14 4.37
N ARG A 66 0.94 17.28 4.64
CA ARG A 66 0.71 16.01 5.31
C ARG A 66 0.83 16.22 6.80
N MET A 67 -0.24 15.96 7.52
CA MET A 67 -0.33 16.27 8.94
C MET A 67 0.16 15.08 9.78
N ASP A 68 0.82 15.39 10.89
CA ASP A 68 1.21 14.38 11.87
C ASP A 68 0.00 13.94 12.72
N LEU A 69 0.16 12.77 13.33
CA LEU A 69 -0.83 11.95 14.00
C LEU A 69 -2.02 12.66 14.68
N SER A 70 -3.21 12.28 14.20
CA SER A 70 -4.49 12.20 14.90
C SER A 70 -5.24 13.47 15.28
N HIS A 71 -4.62 14.57 15.71
CA HIS A 71 -5.42 15.74 16.11
C HIS A 71 -5.78 16.62 14.91
N ASP A 72 -4.81 16.97 14.08
CA ASP A 72 -5.03 17.88 12.94
C ASP A 72 -5.73 17.18 11.77
N ALA A 73 -5.42 15.90 11.52
CA ALA A 73 -6.07 15.14 10.45
C ALA A 73 -7.49 14.69 10.79
N SER A 74 -7.76 14.31 12.05
CA SER A 74 -9.12 13.98 12.47
C SER A 74 -9.96 15.25 12.62
N SER A 75 -9.39 16.36 13.11
CA SER A 75 -10.09 17.65 13.17
C SER A 75 -10.36 18.26 11.79
N ALA A 76 -9.48 18.03 10.81
CA ALA A 76 -9.74 18.36 9.41
C ALA A 76 -10.70 17.39 8.71
N GLY A 77 -11.15 16.32 9.39
CA GLY A 77 -12.08 15.33 8.82
C GLY A 77 -11.48 14.46 7.71
N ILE A 78 -10.15 14.40 7.59
CA ILE A 78 -9.45 13.62 6.54
C ILE A 78 -8.89 12.30 7.06
N LEU A 79 -9.00 12.03 8.36
CA LEU A 79 -8.66 10.76 9.00
C LEU A 79 -9.81 10.32 9.90
N GLY A 80 -10.24 9.07 9.78
CA GLY A 80 -11.27 8.49 10.65
C GLY A 80 -10.82 7.18 11.27
N LYS A 81 -10.74 7.15 12.60
CA LYS A 81 -10.64 5.93 13.39
C LYS A 81 -12.06 5.47 13.73
N ASN A 82 -12.59 4.52 12.99
CA ASN A 82 -13.93 3.98 13.27
C ASN A 82 -13.80 2.69 14.09
N GLY A 83 -14.41 2.65 15.28
CA GLY A 83 -14.42 1.46 16.13
C GLY A 83 -15.25 0.30 15.55
N TYR A 84 -16.17 0.59 14.62
CA TYR A 84 -17.08 -0.39 14.03
C TYR A 84 -17.11 -0.34 12.49
N GLY A 85 -16.15 0.34 11.84
CA GLY A 85 -16.13 0.51 10.39
C GLY A 85 -14.73 0.63 9.81
N PRO A 86 -14.61 0.73 8.48
CA PRO A 86 -13.32 0.79 7.80
C PRO A 86 -12.52 2.03 8.22
N ALA A 87 -11.20 1.88 8.26
CA ALA A 87 -10.30 3.01 8.44
C ALA A 87 -10.50 4.01 7.28
N TYR A 88 -10.63 5.30 7.60
CA TYR A 88 -10.85 6.33 6.59
C TYR A 88 -9.61 7.20 6.41
N MET A 89 -9.23 7.39 5.14
CA MET A 89 -8.20 8.32 4.70
C MET A 89 -8.72 9.15 3.54
N GLY A 90 -8.73 10.47 3.70
CA GLY A 90 -9.25 11.40 2.73
C GLY A 90 -8.29 12.55 2.41
N VAL A 91 -8.84 13.55 1.75
CA VAL A 91 -8.19 14.81 1.39
C VAL A 91 -9.10 15.96 1.77
N ASP A 92 -8.56 17.17 1.93
CA ASP A 92 -9.40 18.35 2.07
C ASP A 92 -10.21 18.58 0.80
N HIS A 93 -11.54 18.52 0.88
CA HIS A 93 -12.47 18.72 -0.23
C HIS A 93 -13.40 19.92 0.00
N THR A 94 -13.04 20.82 0.91
CA THR A 94 -13.90 21.94 1.35
C THR A 94 -13.30 23.30 1.01
N ASN A 95 -11.99 23.46 1.18
CA ASN A 95 -11.36 24.77 1.00
C ASN A 95 -11.00 25.04 -0.47
N ILE A 96 -11.22 26.29 -0.87
CA ILE A 96 -10.62 26.88 -2.07
C ILE A 96 -9.17 27.25 -1.72
N LEU A 97 -8.23 26.82 -2.55
CA LEU A 97 -6.80 26.95 -2.27
C LEU A 97 -6.18 28.05 -3.12
N ASP A 98 -5.16 28.71 -2.56
CA ASP A 98 -4.28 29.59 -3.33
C ASP A 98 -3.44 28.74 -4.32
N PRO A 99 -3.49 29.00 -5.64
CA PRO A 99 -2.64 28.32 -6.63
C PRO A 99 -1.13 28.43 -6.35
N ALA A 100 -0.70 29.49 -5.68
CA ALA A 100 0.69 29.68 -5.25
C ALA A 100 1.00 29.06 -3.87
N GLY A 101 -0.04 28.69 -3.12
CA GLY A 101 0.06 28.15 -1.76
C GLY A 101 0.53 26.69 -1.69
N PRO A 102 0.57 26.10 -0.47
CA PRO A 102 1.06 24.75 -0.18
C PRO A 102 0.08 23.63 -0.58
N GLY A 103 -0.85 23.89 -1.50
CA GLY A 103 -1.76 22.90 -2.09
C GLY A 103 -2.68 22.17 -1.10
N ARG A 104 -3.31 21.09 -1.57
CA ARG A 104 -4.44 20.42 -0.89
C ARG A 104 -3.94 19.43 0.16
N LYS A 105 -4.46 19.55 1.39
CA LYS A 105 -4.14 18.62 2.49
C LYS A 105 -4.58 17.20 2.14
N SER A 106 -3.74 16.23 2.44
CA SER A 106 -3.91 14.79 2.16
C SER A 106 -2.93 13.99 3.03
N LEU A 107 -3.11 12.67 3.07
CA LEU A 107 -2.37 11.76 3.92
C LEU A 107 -1.49 10.80 3.10
N ARG A 108 -0.33 10.46 3.66
CA ARG A 108 0.46 9.32 3.21
C ARG A 108 0.96 8.56 4.42
N ILE A 109 0.78 7.24 4.38
CA ILE A 109 1.23 6.33 5.41
C ILE A 109 2.21 5.30 4.84
N SER A 110 3.09 4.77 5.68
CA SER A 110 3.90 3.57 5.42
C SER A 110 3.88 2.70 6.65
N SER A 111 3.84 1.38 6.46
CA SER A 111 3.90 0.45 7.57
C SER A 111 5.22 0.67 8.33
N LYS A 112 5.16 0.54 9.65
CA LYS A 112 6.35 0.51 10.51
C LYS A 112 7.14 -0.78 10.30
N LYS A 113 6.44 -1.87 10.04
CA LYS A 113 7.01 -3.17 9.71
C LYS A 113 7.36 -3.23 8.21
N SER A 114 8.44 -3.92 7.90
CA SER A 114 8.87 -4.26 6.54
C SER A 114 8.97 -5.78 6.42
N TRP A 115 8.85 -6.25 5.18
CA TRP A 115 8.96 -7.66 4.84
C TRP A 115 9.78 -7.75 3.56
N THR A 116 10.64 -8.77 3.46
CA THR A 116 11.35 -9.06 2.21
C THR A 116 10.39 -9.72 1.21
N HIS A 117 9.57 -10.66 1.70
CA HIS A 117 8.59 -11.42 0.91
C HIS A 117 7.30 -11.60 1.72
N GLY A 118 6.17 -11.70 1.04
CA GLY A 118 4.89 -11.94 1.70
C GLY A 118 3.72 -11.94 0.73
N LEU A 119 2.57 -12.37 1.23
CA LEU A 119 1.28 -12.15 0.60
C LEU A 119 0.60 -11.00 1.32
N PHE A 120 0.31 -9.92 0.59
CA PHE A 120 -0.37 -8.74 1.12
C PHE A 120 -1.78 -8.70 0.57
N ILE A 121 -2.76 -8.71 1.47
CA ILE A 121 -4.18 -8.62 1.12
C ILE A 121 -4.71 -7.34 1.76
N ALA A 122 -5.31 -6.49 0.94
CA ALA A 122 -6.00 -5.29 1.37
C ALA A 122 -7.46 -5.39 0.93
N ASP A 123 -8.38 -5.39 1.89
CA ASP A 123 -9.81 -5.24 1.63
C ASP A 123 -10.16 -3.76 1.71
N ILE A 124 -10.59 -3.18 0.58
CA ILE A 124 -10.79 -1.74 0.41
C ILE A 124 -12.18 -1.50 -0.15
N VAL A 125 -13.08 -0.99 0.69
CA VAL A 125 -14.48 -0.70 0.31
C VAL A 125 -14.60 0.54 -0.59
N HIS A 126 -13.65 1.47 -0.52
CA HIS A 126 -13.65 2.70 -1.32
C HIS A 126 -12.24 3.22 -1.57
N MET A 127 -11.98 3.71 -2.78
CA MET A 127 -10.71 4.35 -3.17
C MET A 127 -10.98 5.71 -3.82
N PRO A 128 -10.00 6.63 -3.87
CA PRO A 128 -10.19 7.90 -4.57
C PRO A 128 -10.63 7.68 -6.02
N GLY A 129 -11.69 8.37 -6.44
CA GLY A 129 -12.25 8.24 -7.77
C GLY A 129 -11.36 8.83 -8.87
N SER A 130 -11.75 8.62 -10.13
CA SER A 130 -11.06 9.15 -11.32
C SER A 130 -11.30 10.65 -11.50
N ILE A 131 -10.74 11.46 -10.61
CA ILE A 131 -10.91 12.92 -10.57
C ILE A 131 -9.63 13.58 -11.08
N CYS A 132 -9.77 14.57 -11.97
CA CYS A 132 -8.64 15.33 -12.51
C CYS A 132 -7.73 15.89 -11.41
N GLY A 133 -6.42 15.75 -11.60
CA GLY A 133 -5.41 16.23 -10.64
C GLY A 133 -5.19 15.32 -9.42
N THR A 134 -5.94 14.23 -9.27
CA THR A 134 -5.69 13.23 -8.23
C THR A 134 -4.66 12.18 -8.70
N TRP A 135 -3.87 11.67 -7.76
CA TRP A 135 -2.94 10.57 -8.01
C TRP A 135 -2.88 9.63 -6.79
N PRO A 136 -3.87 8.75 -6.62
CA PRO A 136 -3.87 7.77 -5.53
C PRO A 136 -2.86 6.63 -5.79
N ALA A 137 -2.35 6.05 -4.70
CA ALA A 137 -1.42 4.93 -4.78
C ALA A 137 -1.49 4.05 -3.53
N CYS A 138 -1.61 2.73 -3.74
CA CYS A 138 -1.27 1.70 -2.76
C CYS A 138 -0.07 0.93 -3.33
N LYS A 139 1.08 1.02 -2.69
CA LYS A 139 2.36 0.53 -3.22
C LYS A 139 3.19 -0.11 -2.13
N TYR A 140 3.88 -1.17 -2.51
CA TYR A 140 4.97 -1.75 -1.75
C TYR A 140 6.30 -1.16 -2.27
N TYR A 141 7.19 -0.82 -1.34
CA TYR A 141 8.55 -0.37 -1.64
C TYR A 141 9.49 -1.46 -1.15
N ALA A 142 10.24 -2.07 -2.08
CA ALA A 142 11.27 -3.06 -1.81
C ALA A 142 12.62 -2.38 -1.53
#